data_AF-A0A7S0KXH9-F1
#
_entry.id   AF-A0A7S0KXH9-F1
#
_cell.length_a   1.000
_cell.length_b   1.000
_cell.length_c   1.000
_cell.angle_alpha   90.00
_cell.angle_beta   90.00
_cell.angle_gamma   90.00
#
_symmetry.space_group_name_H-M   'P 1'
#
loop_
_entity.id
_entity.type
_entity.pdbx_description
1 polymer ?
#
loop_
_entity_poly.entity_id
_entity_poly.type
_entity_poly.pdbx_seq_one_letter_code
_entity_poly.pdbx_strand_id
1 'polypeptide(L)'
;KSSDTSVISKHLQWTRGANINLWVLNWEGPESASDITAKDSIMKHPELSGTQISFMYDARSRSTATDDTLSLDHIYGDIDYMAKTYFNDPNYLRINGHPVVYLYIS
;
A
#
# COMPACT_ATOMS: atom_id res chain seq x y z
N LYS A 1 3.64 -1.16 17.97
CA LYS A 1 2.90 -0.28 17.00
C LYS A 1 3.15 -0.82 15.60
N SER A 2 2.31 -0.51 14.60
CA SER A 2 2.49 -1.05 13.24
C SER A 2 3.79 -0.59 12.54
N SER A 3 4.36 0.53 12.97
CA SER A 3 5.66 1.05 12.51
C SER A 3 6.88 0.53 13.28
N ASP A 4 6.66 -0.33 14.28
CA ASP A 4 7.76 -0.90 15.08
C ASP A 4 8.47 -2.01 14.30
N THR A 5 9.78 -1.85 14.08
CA THR A 5 10.62 -2.82 13.36
C THR A 5 10.47 -4.24 13.91
N SER A 6 10.42 -4.42 15.24
CA SER A 6 10.29 -5.75 15.84
C SER A 6 8.95 -6.42 15.54
N VAL A 7 7.88 -5.62 15.43
CA VAL A 7 6.55 -6.09 15.06
C VAL A 7 6.50 -6.45 13.58
N ILE A 8 7.11 -5.64 12.71
CA ILE A 8 7.19 -5.91 11.27
C ILE A 8 7.99 -7.20 11.02
N SER A 9 9.17 -7.38 11.66
CA SER A 9 9.92 -8.63 11.64
C SER A 9 9.07 -9.82 12.06
N LYS A 10 8.26 -9.68 13.10
CA LYS A 10 7.40 -10.76 13.57
C LYS A 10 6.33 -11.14 12.55
N HIS A 11 5.70 -10.15 11.91
CA HIS A 11 4.74 -10.38 10.83
C HIS A 11 5.41 -11.03 9.60
N LEU A 12 6.61 -10.60 9.23
CA LEU A 12 7.39 -11.21 8.14
C LEU A 12 7.70 -12.68 8.45
N GLN A 13 8.10 -12.99 9.69
CA GLN A 13 8.33 -14.37 10.12
C GLN A 13 7.05 -15.23 9.99
N TRP A 14 5.92 -14.73 10.49
CA TRP A 14 4.65 -15.47 10.44
C TRP A 14 4.18 -15.73 9.01
N THR A 15 4.17 -14.69 8.18
CA THR A 15 3.68 -14.81 6.79
C THR A 15 4.59 -15.71 5.96
N ARG A 16 5.91 -15.61 6.10
CA ARG A 16 6.85 -16.55 5.46
C ARG A 16 6.67 -17.99 5.92
N GLY A 17 6.48 -18.22 7.23
CA GLY A 17 6.19 -19.55 7.76
C GLY A 17 4.90 -20.16 7.22
N ALA A 18 3.97 -19.32 6.75
CA ALA A 18 2.73 -19.71 6.10
C ALA A 18 2.79 -19.74 4.56
N ASN A 19 3.97 -19.53 3.95
CA ASN A 19 4.14 -19.35 2.50
C ASN A 19 3.30 -18.20 1.91
N ILE A 20 3.08 -17.15 2.71
CA ILE A 20 2.42 -15.91 2.29
C ILE A 20 3.51 -14.86 2.05
N ASN A 21 3.74 -14.56 0.77
CA ASN A 21 4.80 -13.65 0.33
C ASN A 21 4.26 -12.38 -0.34
N LEU A 22 2.96 -12.13 -0.25
CA LEU A 22 2.33 -10.88 -0.70
C LEU A 22 1.59 -10.25 0.48
N TRP A 23 1.90 -9.00 0.79
CA TRP A 23 1.13 -8.19 1.72
C TRP A 23 0.36 -7.14 0.92
N VAL A 24 -0.95 -7.14 1.09
CA VAL A 24 -1.83 -6.09 0.56
C VAL A 24 -2.17 -5.17 1.73
N LEU A 25 -1.62 -3.97 1.72
CA LEU A 25 -1.73 -3.01 2.83
C LEU A 25 -2.91 -2.07 2.58
N ASN A 26 -3.69 -1.77 3.62
CA ASN A 26 -4.65 -0.67 3.56
C ASN A 26 -3.91 0.64 3.26
N TRP A 27 -4.48 1.49 2.41
CA TRP A 27 -3.89 2.79 2.04
C TRP A 27 -4.96 3.86 1.88
N GLU A 28 -4.81 4.97 2.61
CA GLU A 28 -5.89 5.96 2.82
C GLU A 28 -5.59 7.35 2.26
N GLY A 29 -4.45 7.54 1.60
CA GLY A 29 -4.03 8.83 1.08
C GLY A 29 -2.59 9.18 1.46
N PRO A 30 -1.98 10.17 0.78
CA PRO A 30 -0.69 10.72 1.18
C PRO A 30 -0.74 11.25 2.62
N GLU A 31 0.37 11.12 3.35
CA GLU A 31 0.53 11.62 4.74
C GLU A 31 -0.38 10.96 5.80
N SER A 32 -1.26 10.04 5.39
CA SER A 32 -2.02 9.20 6.32
C SER A 32 -1.10 8.32 7.16
N ALA A 33 -1.61 7.81 8.29
CA ALA A 33 -0.86 6.87 9.12
C ALA A 33 -0.46 5.60 8.35
N SER A 34 -1.29 5.16 7.41
CA SER A 34 -1.01 4.03 6.53
C SER A 34 0.09 4.35 5.51
N ASP A 35 0.08 5.54 4.89
CA ASP A 35 1.16 6.02 4.01
C ASP A 35 2.51 6.11 4.75
N ILE A 36 2.53 6.78 5.91
CA ILE A 36 3.76 6.97 6.69
C ILE A 36 4.33 5.62 7.12
N THR A 37 3.48 4.72 7.64
CA THR A 37 3.93 3.40 8.10
C THR A 37 4.46 2.56 6.93
N ALA A 38 3.79 2.58 5.77
CA ALA A 38 4.25 1.86 4.60
C ALA A 38 5.59 2.42 4.10
N LYS A 39 5.66 3.72 3.83
CA LYS A 39 6.81 4.41 3.24
C LYS A 39 8.05 4.40 4.14
N ASP A 40 7.87 4.67 5.43
CA ASP A 40 9.00 4.92 6.33
C ASP A 40 9.39 3.73 7.19
N SER A 41 8.52 2.72 7.33
CA SER A 41 8.81 1.54 8.16
C SER A 41 8.81 0.25 7.35
N ILE A 42 7.72 -0.09 6.65
CA ILE A 42 7.58 -1.40 5.99
C ILE A 42 8.49 -1.50 4.76
N MET A 43 8.41 -0.55 3.82
CA MET A 43 9.15 -0.58 2.56
C MET A 43 10.68 -0.50 2.76
N LYS A 44 11.11 0.14 3.84
CA LYS A 44 12.52 0.28 4.23
C LYS A 44 13.01 -0.84 5.15
N HIS A 45 12.16 -1.81 5.49
CA HIS A 45 12.52 -2.85 6.44
C HIS A 45 13.63 -3.75 5.86
N PRO A 46 14.74 -4.00 6.58
CA PRO A 46 15.89 -4.73 6.03
C PRO A 46 15.55 -6.17 5.65
N GLU A 47 14.57 -6.75 6.32
CA GLU A 47 14.11 -8.12 6.07
C GLU A 47 12.97 -8.17 5.04
N LEU A 48 12.60 -7.10 4.33
CA LEU A 48 11.43 -7.13 3.42
C LEU A 48 11.64 -8.03 2.19
N SER A 49 12.88 -8.15 1.71
CA SER A 49 13.21 -8.90 0.48
C SER A 49 12.57 -10.30 0.44
N GLY A 50 11.89 -10.63 -0.67
CA GLY A 50 11.13 -11.87 -0.81
C GLY A 50 9.69 -11.82 -0.29
N THR A 51 9.24 -10.67 0.21
CA THR A 51 7.84 -10.35 0.45
C THR A 51 7.46 -9.15 -0.41
N GLN A 52 6.49 -9.34 -1.31
CA GLN A 52 5.97 -8.29 -2.17
C GLN A 52 4.93 -7.44 -1.44
N ILE A 53 4.85 -6.16 -1.79
CA ILE A 53 3.88 -5.20 -1.27
C ILE A 53 2.95 -4.73 -2.39
N SER A 54 1.67 -4.63 -2.08
CA SER A 54 0.66 -3.93 -2.88
C SER A 54 -0.27 -3.15 -1.95
N PHE A 55 -1.10 -2.28 -2.50
CA PHE A 55 -2.05 -1.48 -1.74
C PHE A 55 -3.49 -1.88 -2.05
N MET A 56 -4.30 -1.99 -1.00
CA MET A 56 -5.75 -1.94 -1.05
C MET A 56 -6.16 -0.48 -0.90
N TYR A 57 -6.59 0.09 -2.02
CA TYR A 57 -7.04 1.47 -2.15
C TYR A 57 -8.54 1.55 -1.92
N ASP A 58 -8.95 2.21 -0.84
CA ASP A 58 -10.36 2.46 -0.56
C ASP A 58 -10.86 3.63 -1.43
N ALA A 59 -11.47 3.30 -2.57
CA ALA A 59 -11.96 4.30 -3.51
C ALA A 59 -13.14 5.10 -2.93
N ARG A 60 -13.91 4.52 -2.02
CA ARG A 60 -15.10 5.16 -1.45
C ARG A 60 -14.69 6.31 -0.52
N SER A 61 -13.77 6.07 0.41
CA SER A 61 -13.32 7.13 1.33
C SER A 61 -12.54 8.24 0.65
N ARG A 62 -11.99 7.98 -0.55
CA ARG A 62 -11.26 8.96 -1.36
C ARG A 62 -12.14 9.72 -2.34
N SER A 63 -13.31 9.19 -2.67
CA SER A 63 -14.32 9.92 -3.44
C SER A 63 -15.05 10.93 -2.54
N THR A 64 -15.17 12.17 -3.00
CA THR A 64 -16.08 13.14 -2.37
C THR A 64 -17.39 13.14 -3.15
N ALA A 65 -18.50 12.92 -2.45
CA ALA A 65 -19.83 13.10 -2.98
C ALA A 65 -20.39 14.42 -2.45
N THR A 66 -20.65 15.37 -3.34
CA THR A 66 -21.49 16.54 -3.06
C THR A 66 -22.65 16.54 -4.03
N ASP A 67 -23.86 16.41 -3.50
CA ASP A 67 -25.22 16.56 -4.05
C ASP A 67 -25.58 16.20 -5.50
N ASP A 68 -24.66 15.81 -6.38
CA ASP A 68 -24.91 15.12 -7.67
C ASP A 68 -23.62 14.77 -8.47
N THR A 69 -22.41 15.03 -7.93
CA THR A 69 -21.14 14.69 -8.61
C THR A 69 -20.22 13.83 -7.75
N LEU A 70 -19.80 12.67 -8.27
CA LEU A 70 -18.69 11.90 -7.73
C LEU A 70 -17.38 12.54 -8.23
N SER A 71 -16.64 13.23 -7.37
CA SER A 71 -15.29 13.68 -7.73
C SER A 71 -14.31 12.52 -7.58
N LEU A 72 -13.54 12.27 -8.65
CA LEU A 72 -12.42 11.33 -8.69
C LEU A 72 -11.07 12.04 -8.56
N ASP A 73 -11.06 13.33 -8.22
CA ASP A 73 -9.86 14.17 -8.29
C ASP A 73 -8.76 13.65 -7.36
N HIS A 74 -9.14 13.14 -6.18
CA HIS A 74 -8.20 12.49 -5.27
C HIS A 74 -7.65 11.19 -5.84
N ILE A 75 -8.42 10.43 -6.62
CA ILE A 75 -7.98 9.14 -7.14
C ILE A 75 -6.81 9.31 -8.11
N TYR A 76 -6.91 10.26 -9.04
CA TYR A 76 -5.81 10.54 -9.97
C TYR A 76 -4.55 11.02 -9.23
N GLY A 77 -4.72 11.95 -8.28
CA GLY A 77 -3.61 12.44 -7.46
C GLY A 77 -2.96 11.34 -6.61
N ASP A 78 -3.76 10.44 -6.07
CA ASP A 78 -3.28 9.33 -5.25
C ASP A 78 -2.48 8.32 -6.08
N ILE A 79 -2.98 7.94 -7.26
CA ILE A 79 -2.25 7.01 -8.13
C ILE A 79 -0.95 7.64 -8.64
N ASP A 80 -0.93 8.93 -8.98
CA ASP A 80 0.31 9.64 -9.34
C ASP A 80 1.30 9.68 -8.16
N TYR A 81 0.81 9.96 -6.94
CA TYR A 81 1.61 9.90 -5.73
C TYR A 81 2.18 8.50 -5.48
N MET A 82 1.36 7.45 -5.62
CA MET A 82 1.81 6.06 -5.46
C MET A 82 2.86 5.69 -6.51
N ALA A 83 2.70 6.16 -7.74
CA ALA A 83 3.66 5.93 -8.81
C ALA A 83 5.04 6.50 -8.49
N LYS A 84 5.07 7.72 -7.97
CA LYS A 84 6.31 8.40 -7.58
C LYS A 84 6.94 7.80 -6.33
N THR A 85 6.13 7.29 -5.41
CA THR A 85 6.57 6.90 -4.06
C THR A 85 6.89 5.41 -3.94
N TYR A 86 6.10 4.53 -4.58
CA TYR A 86 6.12 3.09 -4.32
C TYR A 86 6.36 2.23 -5.56
N PHE A 87 5.83 2.61 -6.72
CA PHE A 87 5.79 1.72 -7.89
C PHE A 87 7.14 1.44 -8.53
N ASN A 88 8.23 2.07 -8.09
CA ASN A 88 9.60 1.78 -8.51
C ASN A 88 10.36 0.90 -7.52
N ASP A 89 9.79 0.59 -6.36
CA ASP A 89 10.42 -0.28 -5.37
C ASP A 89 10.54 -1.72 -5.91
N PRO A 90 11.68 -2.42 -5.71
CA PRO A 90 11.86 -3.80 -6.17
C PRO A 90 10.89 -4.79 -5.51
N ASN A 91 10.40 -4.51 -4.30
CA ASN A 91 9.42 -5.34 -3.61
C ASN A 91 7.98 -4.97 -3.95
N TYR A 92 7.72 -3.95 -4.77
CA TYR A 92 6.35 -3.65 -5.20
C TYR A 92 5.82 -4.71 -6.17
N LEU A 93 4.61 -5.21 -5.92
CA LEU A 93 3.96 -6.21 -6.75
C LEU A 93 3.75 -5.67 -8.18
N ARG A 94 4.25 -6.41 -9.16
CA ARG A 94 4.00 -6.16 -10.58
C ARG A 94 3.56 -7.42 -11.29
N ILE A 95 2.59 -7.28 -12.19
CA ILE A 95 2.18 -8.33 -13.12
C ILE A 95 2.50 -7.84 -14.53
N ASN A 96 3.31 -8.60 -15.27
CA ASN A 96 3.80 -8.22 -16.61
C ASN A 96 4.44 -6.83 -16.63
N GLY A 97 5.20 -6.48 -15.59
CA GLY A 97 5.87 -5.17 -15.47
C GLY A 97 4.98 -4.02 -14.98
N HIS A 98 3.68 -4.24 -14.79
CA HIS A 98 2.74 -3.19 -14.37
C HIS A 98 2.46 -3.27 -12.87
N PRO A 99 2.51 -2.15 -12.12
CA PRO A 99 2.18 -2.12 -10.69
C PRO A 99 0.72 -2.52 -10.46
N VAL A 100 0.47 -3.28 -9.40
CA VAL A 100 -0.87 -3.73 -9.02
C VAL A 100 -1.37 -2.94 -7.82
N VAL A 101 -2.57 -2.36 -7.94
CA VAL A 101 -3.34 -1.76 -6.85
C VAL A 101 -4.69 -2.49 -6.78
N TYR A 102 -5.08 -2.92 -5.59
CA TYR A 102 -6.38 -3.53 -5.32
C TYR A 102 -7.39 -2.42 -5.03
N LEU A 103 -8.47 -2.35 -5.79
CA LEU A 103 -9.55 -1.39 -5.54
C LEU A 103 -10.56 -2.00 -4.57
N TYR A 104 -10.77 -1.33 -3.44
CA TYR A 104 -11.84 -1.65 -2.50
C TYR A 104 -13.00 -0.68 -2.72
N ILE A 105 -14.16 -1.24 -3.02
CA ILE A 105 -15.40 -0.53 -3.35
C ILE A 105 -16.52 -1.01 -2.40
N SER A 106 -16.53 -0.47 -1.18
CA SER A 106 -17.66 -0.67 -0.24
C SER A 106 -18.76 0.36 -0.43
#